data_AF-A0A537E635-F1
#
_entry.id   AF-A0A537E635-F1
#
_cell.length_a   1.000
_cell.length_b   1.000
_cell.length_c   1.000
_cell.angle_alpha   90.00
_cell.angle_beta   90.00
_cell.angle_gamma   90.00
#
_symmetry.space_group_name_H-M   'P 1'
#
loop_
_entity.id
_entity.type
_entity.pdbx_description
1 polymer ?
#
loop_
_entity_poly.entity_id
_entity_poly.type
_entity_poly.pdbx_seq_one_letter_code
_entity_poly.pdbx_strand_id
1 'polypeptide(L)'
;MKPRFYAIGLAVALLEEFITQGVLKRSLVGWIIPTFIAFLPFLIVVRQINKILDRRMVEFKAVLAYYVISGVIGLTIEWLIIGLSPWSNPAANPLLILILQVGIFSFWSSVALAPKLLLDRRASIVRVRRWFKLFLTFGFVSIYVLTLLASRETRFIVGIGSLLATFIPLNFFYFTYVRTLPKRYDTGRALQALST
;
A
#
# COMPACT_ATOMS: atom_id res chain seq x y z
N MET A 1 -7.52 7.01 17.52
CA MET A 1 -6.86 6.87 16.18
C MET A 1 -6.11 5.55 15.97
N LYS A 2 -5.62 4.86 17.01
CA LYS A 2 -4.80 3.63 16.88
C LYS A 2 -5.45 2.48 16.10
N PRO A 3 -6.69 2.04 16.37
CA PRO A 3 -7.29 0.89 15.68
C PRO A 3 -7.67 1.17 14.23
N ARG A 4 -8.06 2.42 13.91
CA ARG A 4 -8.46 2.82 12.55
C ARG A 4 -7.32 2.69 11.53
N PHE A 5 -6.07 2.90 11.96
CA PHE A 5 -4.92 2.72 11.08
C PHE A 5 -4.81 1.27 10.60
N TYR A 6 -4.86 0.32 11.53
CA TYR A 6 -4.79 -1.10 11.23
C TYR A 6 -6.00 -1.57 10.44
N ALA A 7 -7.20 -1.11 10.80
CA ALA A 7 -8.42 -1.47 10.08
C ALA A 7 -8.39 -1.04 8.61
N ILE A 8 -7.92 0.19 8.31
CA ILE A 8 -7.81 0.66 6.93
C ILE A 8 -6.74 -0.13 6.16
N GLY A 9 -5.57 -0.32 6.76
CA GLY A 9 -4.47 -1.05 6.10
C GLY A 9 -4.85 -2.49 5.81
N LEU A 10 -5.43 -3.18 6.81
CA LEU A 10 -5.94 -4.54 6.65
C LEU A 10 -7.10 -4.61 5.64
N ALA A 11 -7.98 -3.61 5.58
CA ALA A 11 -9.04 -3.61 4.57
C ALA A 11 -8.47 -3.54 3.15
N VAL A 12 -7.44 -2.72 2.92
CA VAL A 12 -6.75 -2.65 1.61
C VAL A 12 -6.10 -4.01 1.27
N ALA A 13 -5.41 -4.62 2.23
CA ALA A 13 -4.77 -5.92 2.03
C ALA A 13 -5.79 -7.04 1.80
N LEU A 14 -6.82 -7.14 2.65
CA LEU A 14 -7.87 -8.17 2.56
C LEU A 14 -8.59 -8.16 1.22
N LEU A 15 -8.91 -6.96 0.71
CA LEU A 15 -9.61 -6.82 -0.56
C LEU A 15 -8.75 -7.25 -1.74
N GLU A 16 -7.44 -7.03 -1.68
CA GLU A 16 -6.51 -7.48 -2.71
C GLU A 16 -6.26 -9.00 -2.60
N GLU A 17 -5.92 -9.49 -1.40
CA GLU A 17 -5.60 -10.90 -1.15
C GLU A 17 -6.79 -11.83 -1.46
N PHE A 18 -8.02 -11.34 -1.30
CA PHE A 18 -9.21 -12.12 -1.70
C PHE A 18 -9.20 -12.40 -3.20
N ILE A 19 -8.80 -11.42 -4.02
CA ILE A 19 -8.70 -11.60 -5.46
C ILE A 19 -7.51 -12.52 -5.78
N THR A 20 -6.32 -12.24 -5.27
CA THR A 20 -5.12 -12.98 -5.67
C THR A 20 -5.05 -14.40 -5.11
N GLN A 21 -5.39 -14.62 -3.85
CA GLN A 21 -5.37 -15.96 -3.24
C GLN A 21 -6.73 -16.66 -3.35
N GLY A 22 -7.81 -15.95 -3.00
CA GLY A 22 -9.15 -16.52 -2.97
C GLY A 22 -9.69 -16.83 -4.37
N VAL A 23 -9.64 -15.87 -5.30
CA VAL A 23 -10.22 -16.02 -6.64
C VAL A 23 -9.23 -16.62 -7.63
N LEU A 24 -8.03 -16.06 -7.75
CA LEU A 24 -7.06 -16.49 -8.77
C LEU A 24 -6.43 -17.85 -8.42
N LYS A 25 -5.97 -18.03 -7.19
CA LYS A 25 -5.34 -19.28 -6.72
C LYS A 25 -6.32 -20.29 -6.11
N ARG A 26 -7.61 -19.93 -5.97
CA ARG A 26 -8.68 -20.80 -5.42
C ARG A 26 -8.36 -21.35 -4.04
N SER A 27 -7.65 -20.59 -3.20
CA SER A 27 -7.24 -21.00 -1.85
C SER A 27 -7.85 -20.07 -0.80
N LEU A 28 -9.02 -20.44 -0.28
CA LEU A 28 -9.70 -19.67 0.78
C LEU A 28 -8.95 -19.72 2.12
N VAL A 29 -8.30 -20.84 2.44
CA VAL A 29 -7.44 -20.97 3.62
C VAL A 29 -6.12 -20.21 3.42
N GLY A 30 -5.58 -20.24 2.20
CA GLY A 30 -4.42 -19.44 1.78
C GLY A 30 -4.70 -17.95 1.62
N TRP A 31 -5.95 -17.52 1.76
CA TRP A 31 -6.32 -16.10 1.78
C TRP A 31 -6.27 -15.53 3.19
N ILE A 32 -6.84 -16.20 4.19
CA ILE A 32 -6.96 -15.64 5.55
C ILE A 32 -5.63 -15.66 6.30
N ILE A 33 -4.91 -16.79 6.24
CA ILE A 33 -3.72 -17.01 7.08
C ILE A 33 -2.57 -16.07 6.69
N PRO A 34 -2.16 -15.98 5.40
CA PRO A 34 -1.12 -15.04 5.00
C PRO A 34 -1.55 -13.59 5.21
N THR A 35 -2.84 -13.26 5.03
CA THR A 35 -3.29 -11.89 5.21
C THR A 35 -3.05 -11.38 6.64
N PHE A 36 -3.35 -12.20 7.65
CA PHE A 36 -3.13 -11.80 9.04
C PHE A 36 -1.68 -12.01 9.49
N ILE A 37 -0.98 -13.04 9.01
CA ILE A 37 0.41 -13.31 9.41
C ILE A 37 1.39 -12.36 8.72
N ALA A 38 1.14 -11.92 7.49
CA ALA A 38 2.04 -11.01 6.78
C ALA A 38 1.67 -9.54 7.07
N PHE A 39 0.42 -9.13 6.83
CA PHE A 39 0.09 -7.70 6.85
C PHE A 39 -0.07 -7.12 8.25
N LEU A 40 -0.52 -7.88 9.26
CA LEU A 40 -0.63 -7.34 10.61
C LEU A 40 0.77 -7.07 11.22
N PRO A 41 1.74 -8.01 11.21
CA PRO A 41 3.11 -7.72 11.61
C PRO A 41 3.75 -6.60 10.78
N PHE A 42 3.55 -6.61 9.46
CA PHE A 42 3.99 -5.51 8.61
C PHE A 42 3.46 -4.15 9.10
N LEU A 43 2.14 -4.01 9.27
CA LEU A 43 1.49 -2.79 9.75
C LEU A 43 1.99 -2.36 11.13
N ILE A 44 2.29 -3.31 12.02
CA ILE A 44 2.89 -3.04 13.34
C ILE A 44 4.29 -2.44 13.16
N VAL A 45 5.16 -3.10 12.37
CA VAL A 45 6.54 -2.66 12.13
C VAL A 45 6.56 -1.29 11.47
N VAL A 46 5.85 -1.11 10.35
CA VAL A 46 5.86 0.17 9.64
C VAL A 46 5.28 1.28 10.52
N ARG A 47 4.30 0.99 11.39
CA ARG A 47 3.82 2.00 12.33
C ARG A 47 4.90 2.46 13.31
N GLN A 48 5.75 1.56 13.81
CA GLN A 48 6.85 1.96 14.69
C GLN A 48 7.89 2.80 13.93
N ILE A 49 8.24 2.38 12.71
CA ILE A 49 9.10 3.17 11.80
C ILE A 49 8.52 4.57 11.63
N ASN A 50 7.21 4.68 11.37
CA ASN A 50 6.54 5.95 11.20
C ASN A 50 6.71 6.88 12.41
N LYS A 51 6.56 6.36 13.63
CA LYS A 51 6.77 7.17 14.85
C LYS A 51 8.20 7.67 14.97
N ILE A 52 9.18 6.86 14.57
CA ILE A 52 10.60 7.24 14.60
C ILE A 52 10.86 8.34 13.57
N LEU A 53 10.34 8.19 12.34
CA LEU A 53 10.48 9.18 11.27
C LEU A 53 9.81 10.51 11.63
N ASP A 54 8.57 10.47 12.13
CA ASP A 54 7.82 11.66 12.54
C ASP A 54 8.51 12.43 13.69
N ARG A 55 9.38 11.78 14.48
CA ARG A 55 10.18 12.42 15.54
C ARG A 55 11.48 13.05 15.02
N ARG A 56 12.11 12.43 14.02
CA ARG A 56 13.47 12.77 13.56
C ARG A 56 13.52 13.65 12.32
N MET A 57 12.40 13.82 11.62
CA MET A 57 12.37 14.46 10.31
C MET A 57 11.22 15.44 10.20
N VAL A 58 11.39 16.45 9.33
CA VAL A 58 10.26 17.26 8.85
C VAL A 58 9.22 16.37 8.19
N GLU A 59 7.95 16.74 8.35
CA GLU A 59 6.82 15.88 8.04
C GLU A 59 6.81 15.36 6.59
N PHE A 60 7.13 16.22 5.61
CA PHE A 60 7.19 15.77 4.21
C PHE A 60 8.26 14.68 3.98
N LYS A 61 9.43 14.82 4.62
CA LYS A 61 10.51 13.82 4.52
C LYS A 61 10.14 12.55 5.29
N ALA A 62 9.51 12.69 6.45
CA ALA A 62 9.03 11.55 7.24
C ALA A 62 8.04 10.71 6.43
N VAL A 63 7.05 11.34 5.78
CA VAL A 63 6.06 10.64 4.97
C VAL A 63 6.66 10.04 3.70
N LEU A 64 7.58 10.74 3.03
CA LEU A 64 8.26 10.21 1.84
C LEU A 64 9.16 9.01 2.19
N ALA A 65 9.94 9.11 3.26
CA ALA A 65 10.75 8.00 3.76
C ALA A 65 9.88 6.83 4.18
N TYR A 66 8.75 7.11 4.86
CA TYR A 66 7.79 6.10 5.27
C TYR A 66 7.24 5.32 4.07
N TYR A 67 6.84 6.02 3.00
CA TYR A 67 6.40 5.43 1.73
C TYR A 67 7.46 4.49 1.16
N VAL A 68 8.69 4.99 0.95
CA VAL A 68 9.78 4.20 0.37
C VAL A 68 10.12 2.98 1.22
N ILE A 69 10.31 3.16 2.53
CA ILE A 69 10.66 2.07 3.45
C ILE A 69 9.57 1.02 3.47
N SER A 70 8.29 1.42 3.52
CA SER A 70 7.18 0.46 3.55
C SER A 70 7.10 -0.39 2.27
N GLY A 71 7.27 0.20 1.09
CA GLY A 71 7.31 -0.54 -0.16
C GLY A 71 8.52 -1.46 -0.29
N VAL A 72 9.70 -1.04 0.17
CA VAL A 72 10.91 -1.89 0.18
C VAL A 72 10.77 -3.07 1.14
N ILE A 73 10.21 -2.85 2.34
CA ILE A 73 9.92 -3.95 3.27
C ILE A 73 8.93 -4.92 2.62
N GLY A 74 7.90 -4.41 1.95
CA GLY A 74 6.95 -5.22 1.20
C GLY A 74 7.61 -6.09 0.13
N LEU A 75 8.43 -5.48 -0.74
CA LEU A 75 9.23 -6.22 -1.72
C LEU A 75 10.12 -7.28 -1.07
N THR A 76 10.73 -6.96 0.08
CA THR A 76 11.57 -7.91 0.82
C THR A 76 10.77 -9.12 1.31
N ILE A 77 9.56 -8.90 1.83
CA ILE A 77 8.62 -9.97 2.21
C ILE A 77 8.28 -10.83 1.00
N GLU A 78 7.98 -10.19 -0.13
CA GLU A 78 7.61 -10.88 -1.38
C GLU A 78 8.75 -11.74 -1.91
N TRP A 79 9.97 -11.21 -1.88
CA TRP A 79 11.15 -11.91 -2.41
C TRP A 79 11.62 -13.05 -1.51
N LEU A 80 11.61 -12.85 -0.19
CA LEU A 80 12.22 -13.77 0.76
C LEU A 80 11.23 -14.75 1.40
N ILE A 81 9.96 -14.36 1.55
CA ILE A 81 8.95 -15.16 2.26
C ILE A 81 7.96 -15.77 1.28
N ILE A 82 7.47 -14.98 0.32
CA ILE A 82 6.44 -15.43 -0.65
C ILE A 82 7.08 -16.11 -1.87
N GLY A 83 8.29 -15.69 -2.25
CA GLY A 83 9.04 -16.22 -3.38
C GLY A 83 8.75 -15.54 -4.73
N LEU A 84 8.12 -14.35 -4.73
CA LEU A 84 7.83 -13.54 -5.92
C LEU A 84 8.98 -12.59 -6.29
N SER A 85 10.20 -13.15 -6.37
CA SER A 85 11.39 -12.38 -6.73
C SER A 85 11.56 -12.23 -8.25
N PRO A 86 12.20 -11.15 -8.74
CA PRO A 86 12.52 -10.97 -10.17
C PRO A 86 13.35 -12.11 -10.77
N TRP A 87 14.19 -12.75 -9.96
CA TRP A 87 15.08 -13.83 -10.38
C TRP A 87 14.44 -15.23 -10.28
N SER A 88 13.20 -15.33 -9.81
CA SER A 88 12.46 -16.61 -9.76
C SER A 88 12.10 -17.14 -11.15
N ASN A 89 11.98 -16.27 -12.16
CA ASN A 89 11.71 -16.64 -13.54
C ASN A 89 12.61 -15.86 -14.52
N PRO A 90 13.85 -16.32 -14.75
CA PRO A 90 14.82 -15.63 -15.62
C PRO A 90 14.38 -15.53 -17.09
N ALA A 91 13.43 -16.35 -17.53
CA ALA A 91 12.93 -16.37 -18.90
C ALA A 91 11.79 -15.37 -19.14
N ALA A 92 11.26 -14.74 -18.08
CA ALA A 92 10.16 -13.78 -18.23
C ALA A 92 10.63 -12.44 -18.84
N ASN A 93 9.72 -11.75 -19.51
CA ASN A 93 10.00 -10.45 -20.13
C ASN A 93 10.44 -9.42 -19.06
N PRO A 94 11.63 -8.81 -19.17
CA PRO A 94 12.16 -7.91 -18.15
C PRO A 94 11.27 -6.70 -17.84
N LEU A 95 10.60 -6.15 -18.86
CA LEU A 95 9.70 -5.02 -18.68
C LEU A 95 8.45 -5.41 -17.89
N LEU A 96 7.87 -6.58 -18.18
CA LEU A 96 6.72 -7.10 -17.42
C LEU A 96 7.10 -7.41 -15.97
N ILE A 97 8.29 -7.97 -15.74
CA ILE A 97 8.81 -8.16 -14.38
C ILE A 97 8.91 -6.80 -13.68
N LEU A 98 9.52 -5.79 -14.30
CA LEU A 98 9.66 -4.47 -13.70
C LEU A 98 8.30 -3.85 -13.34
N ILE A 99 7.33 -3.90 -14.25
CA ILE A 99 5.98 -3.37 -14.02
C ILE A 99 5.32 -4.11 -12.84
N LEU A 100 5.45 -5.43 -12.78
CA LEU A 100 4.94 -6.23 -11.67
C LEU A 100 5.56 -5.81 -10.34
N GLN A 101 6.89 -5.66 -10.28
CA GLN A 101 7.60 -5.25 -9.06
C GLN A 101 7.23 -3.83 -8.62
N VAL A 102 7.06 -2.90 -9.57
CA VAL A 102 6.52 -1.57 -9.27
C VAL A 102 5.11 -1.66 -8.70
N GLY A 103 4.27 -2.55 -9.23
CA GLY A 103 2.94 -2.82 -8.71
C GLY A 103 2.95 -3.36 -7.28
N ILE A 104 3.77 -4.38 -7.01
CA ILE A 104 3.95 -4.96 -5.67
C ILE A 104 4.41 -3.88 -4.69
N PHE A 105 5.46 -3.12 -5.05
CA PHE A 105 5.93 -2.00 -4.24
C PHE A 105 4.81 -0.99 -3.94
N SER A 106 4.02 -0.65 -4.96
CA SER A 106 2.91 0.31 -4.85
C SER A 106 1.81 -0.22 -3.93
N PHE A 107 1.48 -1.50 -4.02
CA PHE A 107 0.50 -2.16 -3.17
C PHE A 107 0.93 -2.13 -1.70
N TRP A 108 2.14 -2.60 -1.38
CA TRP A 108 2.65 -2.61 -0.01
C TRP A 108 2.76 -1.20 0.58
N SER A 109 3.20 -0.24 -0.23
CA SER A 109 3.20 1.18 0.15
C SER A 109 1.77 1.69 0.41
N SER A 110 0.79 1.23 -0.38
CA SER A 110 -0.61 1.62 -0.22
C SER A 110 -1.22 1.09 1.07
N VAL A 111 -0.94 -0.17 1.44
CA VAL A 111 -1.38 -0.76 2.71
C VAL A 111 -0.91 0.08 3.91
N ALA A 112 0.32 0.60 3.84
CA ALA A 112 0.90 1.45 4.87
C ALA A 112 0.41 2.91 4.83
N LEU A 113 0.30 3.51 3.64
CA LEU A 113 0.11 4.94 3.47
C LEU A 113 -1.35 5.37 3.30
N ALA A 114 -2.22 4.51 2.75
CA ALA A 114 -3.66 4.79 2.67
C ALA A 114 -4.27 5.16 4.03
N PRO A 115 -3.94 4.48 5.15
CA PRO A 115 -4.37 4.90 6.48
C PRO A 115 -3.96 6.33 6.86
N LYS A 116 -2.70 6.75 6.60
CA LYS A 116 -2.26 8.12 6.92
C LYS A 116 -3.07 9.14 6.13
N LEU A 117 -3.19 8.95 4.81
CA LEU A 117 -3.88 9.88 3.93
C LEU A 117 -5.39 9.97 4.23
N LEU A 118 -6.06 8.84 4.48
CA LEU A 118 -7.50 8.82 4.78
C LEU A 118 -7.83 9.42 6.15
N LEU A 119 -6.93 9.27 7.13
CA LEU A 119 -7.14 9.78 8.49
C LEU A 119 -6.70 11.23 8.67
N ASP A 120 -5.93 11.81 7.74
CA ASP A 120 -5.46 13.20 7.82
C ASP A 120 -6.62 14.20 7.66
N ARG A 121 -6.91 14.98 8.70
CA ARG A 121 -8.07 15.91 8.76
C ARG A 121 -7.77 17.33 8.27
N ARG A 122 -6.54 17.64 7.85
CA ARG A 122 -6.17 18.98 7.40
C ARG A 122 -6.97 19.43 6.17
N ALA A 123 -7.37 20.70 6.17
CA ALA A 123 -8.13 21.32 5.08
C ALA A 123 -7.38 21.26 3.74
N SER A 124 -6.05 21.44 3.77
CA SER A 124 -5.17 21.39 2.58
C SER A 124 -5.21 20.05 1.83
N ILE A 125 -5.60 18.96 2.50
CA ILE A 125 -5.57 17.60 1.97
C ILE A 125 -6.97 17.09 1.61
N VAL A 126 -8.04 17.82 1.95
CA VAL A 126 -9.44 17.39 1.73
C VAL A 126 -9.70 16.97 0.28
N ARG A 127 -9.21 17.76 -0.69
CA ARG A 127 -9.37 17.47 -2.11
C ARG A 127 -8.62 16.19 -2.52
N VAL A 128 -7.35 16.05 -2.12
CA VAL A 128 -6.52 14.87 -2.42
C VAL A 128 -7.17 13.61 -1.82
N ARG A 129 -7.59 13.68 -0.56
CA ARG A 129 -8.26 12.57 0.13
C ARG A 129 -9.57 12.16 -0.55
N ARG A 130 -10.39 13.13 -1.00
CA ARG A 130 -11.65 12.83 -1.69
C ARG A 130 -11.39 12.05 -2.98
N TRP A 131 -10.50 12.55 -3.83
CA TRP A 131 -10.17 11.90 -5.09
C TRP A 131 -9.46 10.56 -4.90
N PHE A 132 -8.55 10.46 -3.92
CA PHE A 132 -7.94 9.20 -3.54
C PHE A 132 -8.99 8.17 -3.12
N LYS A 133 -9.95 8.54 -2.27
CA LYS A 133 -11.01 7.63 -1.82
C LYS A 133 -11.86 7.15 -2.99
N LEU A 134 -12.26 8.06 -3.88
CA LEU A 134 -13.04 7.72 -5.07
C LEU A 134 -12.25 6.76 -5.96
N PHE A 135 -11.00 7.11 -6.29
CA PHE A 135 -10.14 6.28 -7.12
C PHE A 135 -9.92 4.90 -6.52
N LEU A 136 -9.58 4.82 -5.22
CA LEU A 136 -9.39 3.54 -4.53
C LEU A 136 -10.67 2.68 -4.57
N THR A 137 -11.84 3.29 -4.36
CA THR A 137 -13.13 2.59 -4.39
C THR A 137 -13.42 2.06 -5.78
N PHE A 138 -13.33 2.92 -6.81
CA PHE A 138 -13.56 2.51 -8.20
C PHE A 138 -12.51 1.52 -8.70
N GLY A 139 -11.27 1.62 -8.24
CA GLY A 139 -10.19 0.68 -8.51
C GLY A 139 -10.55 -0.71 -7.98
N PHE A 140 -10.93 -0.83 -6.71
CA PHE A 140 -11.39 -2.11 -6.15
C PHE A 140 -12.63 -2.66 -6.85
N VAL A 141 -13.63 -1.83 -7.10
CA VAL A 141 -14.83 -2.27 -7.85
C VAL A 141 -14.44 -2.80 -9.23
N SER A 142 -13.57 -2.09 -9.95
CA SER A 142 -13.08 -2.51 -11.27
C SER A 142 -12.29 -3.82 -11.19
N ILE A 143 -11.38 -3.98 -10.23
CA ILE A 143 -10.63 -5.23 -10.03
C ILE A 143 -11.60 -6.40 -9.88
N TYR A 144 -12.60 -6.27 -9.01
CA TYR A 144 -13.54 -7.35 -8.73
C TYR A 144 -14.41 -7.65 -9.95
N VAL A 145 -15.02 -6.63 -10.55
CA VAL A 145 -15.89 -6.80 -11.72
C VAL A 145 -15.13 -7.43 -12.88
N LEU A 146 -13.97 -6.88 -13.25
CA LEU A 146 -13.19 -7.37 -14.38
C LEU A 146 -12.67 -8.79 -14.13
N THR A 147 -12.16 -9.09 -12.94
CA THR A 147 -11.64 -10.43 -12.62
C THR A 147 -12.75 -11.48 -12.60
N LEU A 148 -13.91 -11.17 -12.04
CA LEU A 148 -15.02 -12.13 -11.93
C LEU A 148 -15.73 -12.37 -13.27
N LEU A 149 -15.80 -11.34 -14.15
CA LEU A 149 -16.35 -11.48 -15.49
C LEU A 149 -15.36 -12.13 -16.48
N ALA A 150 -14.06 -12.13 -16.18
CA ALA A 150 -13.06 -12.73 -17.05
C ALA A 150 -13.23 -14.26 -17.17
N SER A 151 -13.01 -14.74 -18.40
CA SER A 151 -12.97 -16.17 -18.71
C SER A 151 -11.87 -16.86 -17.90
N ARG A 152 -12.01 -18.17 -17.68
CA ARG A 152 -11.06 -18.94 -16.86
C ARG A 152 -9.61 -18.79 -17.31
N GLU A 153 -9.39 -18.71 -18.63
CA GLU A 153 -8.07 -18.62 -19.26
C GLU A 153 -7.42 -17.25 -19.09
N THR A 154 -8.22 -16.18 -19.13
CA THR A 154 -7.72 -14.79 -19.05
C THR A 154 -7.76 -14.20 -17.65
N ARG A 155 -8.47 -14.86 -16.72
CA ARG A 155 -8.73 -14.36 -15.36
C ARG A 155 -7.48 -13.92 -14.61
N PHE A 156 -6.39 -14.69 -14.72
CA PHE A 156 -5.13 -14.34 -14.04
C PHE A 156 -4.57 -13.02 -14.59
N ILE A 157 -4.46 -12.90 -15.92
CA ILE A 157 -3.91 -11.71 -16.57
C ILE A 157 -4.80 -10.49 -16.31
N VAL A 158 -6.11 -10.64 -16.42
CA VAL A 158 -7.07 -9.55 -16.15
C VAL A 158 -7.02 -9.13 -14.69
N GLY A 159 -6.94 -10.08 -13.76
CA GLY A 159 -6.88 -9.79 -12.33
C GLY A 159 -5.60 -9.06 -11.93
N ILE A 160 -4.44 -9.60 -12.31
CA ILE A 160 -3.15 -8.95 -12.04
C ILE A 160 -3.07 -7.60 -12.77
N GLY A 161 -3.47 -7.54 -14.04
CA GLY A 161 -3.49 -6.29 -14.81
C GLY A 161 -4.36 -5.20 -14.14
N SER A 162 -5.53 -5.56 -13.63
CA SER A 162 -6.42 -4.63 -12.93
C SER A 162 -5.84 -4.16 -11.60
N LEU A 163 -5.13 -5.04 -10.88
CA LEU A 163 -4.41 -4.68 -9.65
C LEU A 163 -3.31 -3.67 -9.94
N LEU A 164 -2.47 -3.93 -10.95
CA LEU A 164 -1.40 -3.02 -11.37
C LEU A 164 -1.97 -1.66 -11.81
N ALA A 165 -3.02 -1.68 -12.62
CA ALA A 165 -3.72 -0.47 -13.08
C ALA A 165 -4.40 0.32 -11.95
N THR A 166 -4.62 -0.30 -10.79
CA THR A 166 -5.14 0.38 -9.59
C THR A 166 -4.02 0.90 -8.71
N PHE A 167 -3.08 0.04 -8.29
CA PHE A 167 -2.08 0.41 -7.28
C PHE A 167 -0.97 1.31 -7.82
N ILE A 168 -0.55 1.16 -9.09
CA ILE A 168 0.50 2.02 -9.65
C ILE A 168 0.05 3.49 -9.71
N PRO A 169 -1.15 3.83 -10.20
CA PRO A 169 -1.61 5.22 -10.20
C PRO A 169 -1.85 5.81 -8.79
N LEU A 170 -2.05 5.00 -7.75
CA LEU A 170 -2.21 5.52 -6.39
C LEU A 170 -1.00 6.33 -5.92
N ASN A 171 0.19 6.04 -6.47
CA ASN A 171 1.41 6.81 -6.20
C ASN A 171 1.26 8.29 -6.54
N PHE A 172 0.48 8.64 -7.58
CA PHE A 172 0.18 10.03 -7.89
C PHE A 172 -0.48 10.75 -6.71
N PHE A 173 -1.46 10.11 -6.06
CA PHE A 173 -2.13 10.68 -4.89
C PHE A 173 -1.18 10.78 -3.70
N TYR A 174 -0.29 9.80 -3.52
CA TYR A 174 0.71 9.83 -2.45
C TYR A 174 1.73 10.96 -2.63
N PHE A 175 2.25 11.16 -3.84
CA PHE A 175 3.15 12.28 -4.10
C PHE A 175 2.44 13.63 -4.01
N THR A 176 1.18 13.70 -4.46
CA THR A 176 0.36 14.90 -4.29
C THR A 176 0.13 15.20 -2.81
N TYR A 177 -0.18 14.18 -2.01
CA TYR A 177 -0.30 14.29 -0.56
C TYR A 177 1.01 14.78 0.08
N VAL A 178 2.15 14.16 -0.22
CA VAL A 178 3.47 14.57 0.29
C VAL A 178 3.77 16.04 -0.04
N ARG A 179 3.44 16.50 -1.24
CA ARG A 179 3.66 17.89 -1.67
C ARG A 179 2.81 18.91 -0.90
N THR A 180 1.67 18.50 -0.36
CA THR A 180 0.81 19.36 0.47
C THR A 180 1.23 19.44 1.94
N LEU A 181 2.21 18.63 2.36
CA LEU A 181 2.68 18.61 3.74
C LEU A 181 3.63 19.78 4.06
N PRO A 182 3.66 20.25 5.31
CA PRO A 182 4.60 21.29 5.74
C PRO A 182 6.06 20.92 5.45
N LYS A 183 6.81 21.88 4.90
CA LYS A 183 8.23 21.72 4.56
C LYS A 183 9.19 22.15 5.68
N ARG A 184 8.69 22.87 6.69
CA ARG A 184 9.48 23.35 7.84
C ARG A 184 9.25 22.46 9.06
N TYR A 185 10.28 22.36 9.91
CA TYR A 185 10.17 21.75 11.23
C TYR A 185 9.24 22.64 12.05
N ASP A 186 8.13 22.09 12.53
CA ASP A 186 7.23 22.83 13.40
C ASP A 186 7.81 22.77 14.82
N THR A 187 8.55 23.81 15.21
CA THR A 187 9.31 23.90 16.47
C THR A 187 8.42 23.66 17.71
N GLY A 188 7.12 23.89 17.59
CA GLY A 188 6.13 23.62 18.64
C GLY A 188 5.98 22.13 19.00
N ARG A 189 6.16 21.19 18.06
CA ARG A 189 6.12 19.75 18.37
C ARG A 189 7.39 19.25 19.07
N ALA A 190 8.55 19.85 18.79
CA ALA A 190 9.80 19.51 19.44
C ALA A 190 9.78 19.90 20.92
N LEU A 191 9.20 21.06 21.24
CA LEU A 191 9.01 21.52 22.63
C LEU A 191 8.00 20.66 23.40
N GLN A 192 6.93 20.18 22.75
CA GLN A 192 5.99 19.22 23.36
C GLN A 192 6.59 17.82 23.55
N ALA A 193 7.50 17.39 22.69
CA ALA A 193 8.17 16.08 22.81
C ALA A 193 9.31 16.07 23.84
N LEU A 194 9.80 17.25 24.26
CA LEU A 194 10.79 17.41 25.33
C LEU A 194 10.16 17.63 26.70
N SER A 195 8.83 17.83 26.76
CA SER A 195 8.06 18.01 28.00
C SER A 195 7.27 16.76 28.41
N THR A 196 7.52 15.62 27.75
CA THR A 196 6.98 14.29 28.06
C THR A 196 8.10 13.27 28.10
#